data_AF-A0AAV6UNB7-F1
#
_entry.id   AF-A0AAV6UNB7-F1
#
_cell.length_a   1.000
_cell.length_b   1.000
_cell.length_c   1.000
_cell.angle_alpha   90.00
_cell.angle_beta   90.00
_cell.angle_gamma   90.00
#
_symmetry.space_group_name_H-M   'P 1'
#
loop_
_entity.id
_entity.type
_entity.pdbx_description
1 polymer ?
#
loop_
_entity_poly.entity_id
_entity_poly.type
_entity_poly.pdbx_seq_one_letter_code
_entity_poly.pdbx_strand_id
1 'polypeptide(L)'
;MENIPPWREASSVMIVVRTTLQELVGNNLASMMNRARSSPRQLPSKNHCDYRLLMVKRSSLSSFMANAYVFPGGLVEVQDYSPRWYDVFAAHGVDRSEVQAFGKRVTGPRPAMITESVTLSCAGVTEGQDPLPSDVALRIAAIRETFEETGVLLMTRPLEQQKHQIGNGSWYSGVDLVAWQERIRKDPLLFPDFCLELGVCPDIWSLHEWWDWLTPTSVGHRRYDTMFYVCCLEKQPEVVLDQTEVITLKWCTPEEMLEEHSTNSVFLAPPQVYELSRLIHFNSFQALRTFARDRGDKGVERWLPVIITCSDGAISLLPGDEMYPRKPDYLGKSPGPDYSVGVDEMRSRQSGLHRMEVRGPICTAFCSISPPCGHLQPLTYQPDRPRAQSYL
;
A
#
# COMPACT_ATOMS: atom_id res chain seq x y z
N MET A 1 7.55 12.93 -29.99
CA MET A 1 7.64 12.54 -28.57
C MET A 1 6.36 13.02 -27.94
N GLU A 2 5.38 12.12 -27.81
CA GLU A 2 4.14 12.40 -27.08
C GLU A 2 4.47 12.87 -25.66
N ASN A 3 3.60 13.69 -25.07
CA ASN A 3 3.78 14.27 -23.75
C ASN A 3 3.81 13.16 -22.69
N ILE A 4 4.99 12.59 -22.45
CA ILE A 4 5.23 11.65 -21.34
C ILE A 4 4.86 12.37 -20.05
N PRO A 5 3.96 11.82 -19.24
CA PRO A 5 3.54 12.47 -18.02
C PRO A 5 4.69 12.60 -17.01
N PRO A 6 4.70 13.63 -16.15
CA PRO A 6 5.80 13.92 -15.23
C PRO A 6 5.77 13.06 -13.95
N TRP A 7 5.44 11.78 -14.07
CA TRP A 7 5.45 10.82 -12.96
C TRP A 7 5.96 9.45 -13.42
N ARG A 8 6.40 8.63 -12.46
CA ARG A 8 6.75 7.22 -12.68
C ARG A 8 5.69 6.31 -12.07
N GLU A 9 5.48 5.15 -12.67
CA GLU A 9 4.60 4.12 -12.11
C GLU A 9 5.31 3.38 -10.98
N ALA A 10 4.55 3.06 -9.94
CA ALA A 10 5.01 2.36 -8.75
C ALA A 10 3.94 1.38 -8.26
N SER A 11 4.36 0.39 -7.48
CA SER A 11 3.46 -0.56 -6.83
C SER A 11 3.83 -0.74 -5.37
N SER A 12 2.83 -0.84 -4.51
CA SER A 12 3.00 -1.06 -3.07
C SER A 12 2.02 -2.12 -2.57
N VAL A 13 2.42 -2.88 -1.53
CA VAL A 13 1.59 -3.94 -0.97
C VAL A 13 1.47 -3.84 0.54
N MET A 14 0.24 -3.82 1.02
CA MET A 14 -0.11 -3.99 2.42
C MET A 14 -0.09 -5.48 2.76
N ILE A 15 1.00 -5.94 3.36
CA ILE A 15 1.12 -7.32 3.81
C ILE A 15 0.46 -7.46 5.18
N VAL A 16 -0.66 -8.17 5.21
CA VAL A 16 -1.47 -8.44 6.39
C VAL A 16 -1.19 -9.86 6.86
N VAL A 17 -0.90 -10.05 8.15
CA VAL A 17 -0.72 -11.37 8.76
C VAL A 17 -1.72 -11.57 9.87
N ARG A 18 -2.19 -12.80 10.05
CA ARG A 18 -3.00 -13.15 11.23
C ARG A 18 -2.14 -13.06 12.50
N THR A 19 -2.66 -12.41 13.53
CA THR A 19 -2.03 -12.37 14.86
C THR A 19 -2.00 -13.77 15.47
N THR A 20 -0.88 -14.14 16.08
CA THR A 20 -0.75 -15.46 16.71
C THR A 20 -1.65 -15.58 17.95
N LEU A 21 -2.10 -16.80 18.28
CA LEU A 21 -2.90 -17.04 19.49
C LEU A 21 -2.14 -16.62 20.77
N GLN A 22 -0.81 -16.82 20.79
CA GLN A 22 0.03 -16.44 21.92
C GLN A 22 0.03 -14.92 22.14
N GLU A 23 0.14 -14.13 21.08
CA GLU A 23 0.04 -12.66 21.15
C GLU A 23 -1.35 -12.19 21.55
N LEU A 24 -2.41 -12.80 20.99
CA LEU A 24 -3.79 -12.47 21.37
C LEU A 24 -4.03 -12.70 22.87
N VAL A 25 -3.59 -13.85 23.40
CA VAL A 25 -3.71 -14.17 24.83
C VAL A 25 -2.86 -13.24 25.68
N GLY A 26 -1.62 -12.94 25.28
CA GLY A 26 -0.74 -12.01 25.97
C GLY A 26 -1.33 -10.59 26.06
N ASN A 27 -1.87 -10.09 24.95
CA ASN A 27 -2.52 -8.78 24.88
C ASN A 27 -3.82 -8.75 25.71
N ASN A 28 -4.62 -9.82 25.67
CA ASN A 28 -5.82 -9.93 26.49
C ASN A 28 -5.48 -9.96 27.99
N LEU A 29 -4.45 -10.72 28.40
CA LEU A 29 -3.98 -10.74 29.78
C LEU A 29 -3.46 -9.37 30.24
N ALA A 30 -2.65 -8.68 29.41
CA ALA A 30 -2.18 -7.33 29.71
C ALA A 30 -3.35 -6.33 29.82
N SER A 31 -4.33 -6.42 28.93
CA SER A 31 -5.56 -5.62 28.96
C SER A 31 -6.38 -5.87 30.23
N MET A 32 -6.56 -7.14 30.62
CA MET A 32 -7.25 -7.53 31.85
C MET A 32 -6.51 -7.05 33.12
N MET A 33 -5.18 -7.16 33.17
CA MET A 33 -4.37 -6.69 34.29
C MET A 33 -4.40 -5.14 34.41
N ASN A 34 -4.46 -4.42 33.29
CA ASN A 34 -4.62 -2.96 33.28
C ASN A 34 -6.03 -2.53 33.70
N ARG A 35 -7.08 -3.28 33.34
CA ARG A 35 -8.45 -3.08 33.85
C ARG A 35 -8.56 -3.34 35.34
N ALA A 36 -7.84 -4.32 35.89
CA ALA A 36 -7.81 -4.59 37.33
C ALA A 36 -7.15 -3.46 38.15
N ARG A 37 -6.35 -2.59 37.51
CA ARG A 37 -5.69 -1.43 38.13
C ARG A 37 -6.45 -0.10 37.94
N SER A 38 -7.55 -0.08 37.20
CA SER A 38 -8.32 1.13 36.89
C SER A 38 -9.80 1.00 37.26
N SER A 39 -10.38 2.04 37.87
CA SER A 39 -11.79 2.04 38.33
C SER A 39 -12.78 1.94 37.16
N PRO A 40 -14.01 1.39 37.39
CA PRO A 40 -14.92 0.98 36.32
C PRO A 40 -15.64 2.19 35.72
N ARG A 41 -15.02 2.85 34.74
CA ARG A 41 -15.74 3.63 33.72
C ARG A 41 -15.34 3.08 32.36
N GLN A 42 -16.33 2.52 31.66
CA GLN A 42 -16.19 1.93 30.33
C GLN A 42 -15.53 2.94 29.38
N LEU A 43 -14.25 2.71 29.08
CA LEU A 43 -13.60 3.16 27.86
C LEU A 43 -13.94 2.12 26.77
N PRO A 44 -14.21 2.53 25.53
CA PRO A 44 -14.25 1.57 24.43
C PRO A 44 -12.88 0.88 24.40
N SER A 45 -12.87 -0.45 24.39
CA SER A 45 -11.64 -1.22 24.29
C SER A 45 -10.90 -0.79 23.03
N LYS A 46 -9.59 -0.54 23.12
CA LYS A 46 -8.68 -0.53 21.95
C LYS A 46 -9.15 -1.63 21.00
N ASN A 47 -9.44 -1.27 19.76
CA ASN A 47 -10.11 -2.16 18.82
C ASN A 47 -9.08 -3.24 18.46
N HIS A 48 -9.11 -4.34 19.21
CA HIS A 48 -8.14 -5.41 19.07
C HIS A 48 -8.47 -6.18 17.78
N CYS A 49 -7.88 -5.75 16.67
CA CYS A 49 -7.90 -6.55 15.45
C CYS A 49 -6.99 -7.78 15.61
N ASP A 50 -7.39 -8.91 15.04
CA ASP A 50 -6.62 -10.17 15.05
C ASP A 50 -5.66 -10.28 13.85
N TYR A 51 -5.19 -9.14 13.33
CA TYR A 51 -4.15 -9.06 12.30
C TYR A 51 -3.13 -7.94 12.55
N ARG A 52 -1.96 -8.08 11.93
CA ARG A 52 -0.88 -7.09 11.89
C ARG A 52 -0.50 -6.78 10.44
N LEU A 53 0.09 -5.62 10.22
CA LEU A 53 0.60 -5.12 8.95
C LEU A 53 2.12 -4.98 9.01
N LEU A 54 2.79 -5.27 7.90
CA LEU A 54 4.19 -4.92 7.73
C LEU A 54 4.31 -3.45 7.33
N MET A 55 5.00 -2.66 8.16
CA MET A 55 5.44 -1.31 7.85
C MET A 55 6.96 -1.29 7.79
N VAL A 56 7.54 -0.61 6.80
CA VAL A 56 8.98 -0.39 6.66
C VAL A 56 9.31 1.08 6.87
N LYS A 57 10.43 1.36 7.51
CA LYS A 57 10.94 2.72 7.70
C LYS A 57 11.98 3.03 6.63
N ARG A 58 11.68 4.01 5.78
CA ARG A 58 12.59 4.47 4.73
C ARG A 58 13.85 5.08 5.32
N SER A 59 14.95 4.92 4.60
CA SER A 59 16.23 5.54 4.92
C SER A 59 16.12 7.07 5.04
N SER A 60 16.94 7.65 5.92
CA SER A 60 17.10 9.11 6.00
C SER A 60 17.71 9.70 4.73
N LEU A 61 18.40 8.87 3.95
CA LEU A 61 18.98 9.23 2.65
C LEU A 61 17.97 9.13 1.49
N SER A 62 16.74 8.71 1.77
CA SER A 62 15.73 8.57 0.73
C SER A 62 15.39 9.92 0.10
N SER A 63 15.49 9.99 -1.24
CA SER A 63 15.18 11.21 -2.00
C SER A 63 13.70 11.63 -1.97
N PHE A 64 12.81 10.78 -1.44
CA PHE A 64 11.37 11.03 -1.32
C PHE A 64 10.86 10.44 -0.01
N MET A 65 10.20 11.27 0.81
CA MET A 65 9.62 10.89 2.12
C MET A 65 10.61 10.19 3.07
N ALA A 66 11.80 10.77 3.24
CA ALA A 66 12.83 10.26 4.16
C ALA A 66 12.29 10.07 5.59
N ASN A 67 12.71 8.98 6.25
CA ASN A 67 12.28 8.58 7.61
C ASN A 67 10.79 8.23 7.78
N ALA A 68 9.98 8.28 6.72
CA ALA A 68 8.58 7.89 6.78
C ALA A 68 8.45 6.38 6.98
N TYR A 69 7.42 5.97 7.73
CA TYR A 69 6.92 4.60 7.65
C TYR A 69 5.99 4.47 6.45
N VAL A 70 6.20 3.42 5.66
CA VAL A 70 5.43 3.10 4.47
C VAL A 70 5.18 1.60 4.39
N PHE A 71 4.19 1.18 3.61
CA PHE A 71 4.10 -0.20 3.12
C PHE A 71 5.23 -0.50 2.14
N PRO A 72 5.72 -1.76 2.07
CA PRO A 72 6.72 -2.17 1.08
C PRO A 72 6.29 -1.86 -0.35
N GLY A 73 7.25 -1.52 -1.19
CA GLY A 73 6.99 -1.24 -2.60
C GLY A 73 7.89 -0.16 -3.19
N GLY A 74 7.84 -0.07 -4.51
CA GLY A 74 8.71 0.82 -5.25
C GLY A 74 8.34 0.89 -6.71
N LEU A 75 9.35 1.09 -7.55
CA LEU A 75 9.15 1.46 -8.94
C LEU A 75 8.74 0.26 -9.78
N VAL A 76 7.84 0.50 -10.72
CA VAL A 76 7.55 -0.47 -11.77
C VAL A 76 8.62 -0.31 -12.84
N GLU A 77 9.37 -1.38 -13.07
CA GLU A 77 10.47 -1.41 -14.04
C GLU A 77 10.00 -2.13 -15.31
N VAL A 78 10.60 -1.82 -16.47
CA VAL A 78 10.21 -2.46 -17.74
C VAL A 78 10.43 -3.98 -17.71
N GLN A 79 11.34 -4.45 -16.86
CA GLN A 79 11.62 -5.86 -16.60
C GLN A 79 10.42 -6.60 -16.02
N ASP A 80 9.54 -5.92 -15.28
CA ASP A 80 8.31 -6.51 -14.73
C ASP A 80 7.33 -6.90 -15.84
N TYR A 81 7.48 -6.31 -17.03
CA TYR A 81 6.71 -6.61 -18.23
C TYR A 81 7.33 -7.70 -19.12
N SER A 82 8.49 -8.25 -18.74
CA SER A 82 9.26 -9.14 -19.59
C SER A 82 8.49 -10.39 -20.02
N PRO A 83 8.48 -10.78 -21.31
CA PRO A 83 7.80 -11.98 -21.78
C PRO A 83 8.36 -13.27 -21.16
N ARG A 84 9.56 -13.23 -20.54
CA ARG A 84 10.13 -14.34 -19.76
C ARG A 84 9.23 -14.80 -18.61
N TRP A 85 8.35 -13.92 -18.11
CA TRP A 85 7.37 -14.30 -17.10
C TRP A 85 6.38 -15.36 -17.61
N TYR A 86 6.11 -15.41 -18.92
CA TYR A 86 5.28 -16.48 -19.49
C TYR A 86 5.94 -17.86 -19.29
N ASP A 87 7.28 -17.96 -19.37
CA ASP A 87 7.99 -19.22 -19.11
C ASP A 87 7.87 -19.63 -17.63
N VAL A 88 7.97 -18.66 -16.72
CA VAL A 88 7.75 -18.87 -15.27
C VAL A 88 6.34 -19.38 -15.00
N PHE A 89 5.31 -18.74 -15.57
CA PHE A 89 3.92 -19.16 -15.40
C PHE A 89 3.65 -20.54 -16.05
N ALA A 90 4.16 -20.78 -17.25
CA ALA A 90 4.01 -22.05 -17.97
C ALA A 90 4.69 -23.22 -17.24
N ALA A 91 5.87 -23.00 -16.64
CA ALA A 91 6.54 -23.98 -15.78
C ALA A 91 5.68 -24.40 -14.56
N HIS A 92 4.65 -23.62 -14.25
CA HIS A 92 3.71 -23.86 -13.17
C HIS A 92 2.29 -24.17 -13.67
N GLY A 93 2.12 -24.51 -14.95
CA GLY A 93 0.83 -24.92 -15.50
C GLY A 93 -0.19 -23.79 -15.62
N VAL A 94 0.26 -22.53 -15.68
CA VAL A 94 -0.60 -21.38 -15.99
C VAL A 94 -0.35 -21.00 -17.44
N ASP A 95 -1.37 -21.16 -18.28
CA ASP A 95 -1.22 -20.90 -19.69
C ASP A 95 -1.09 -19.40 -19.98
N ARG A 96 -0.35 -19.09 -21.04
CA ARG A 96 -0.22 -17.71 -21.52
C ARG A 96 -1.55 -17.00 -21.71
N SER A 97 -2.56 -17.69 -22.23
CA SER A 97 -3.90 -17.12 -22.44
C SER A 97 -4.59 -16.75 -21.13
N GLU A 98 -4.32 -17.47 -20.05
CA GLU A 98 -4.83 -17.17 -18.71
C GLU A 98 -4.14 -15.92 -18.15
N VAL A 99 -2.81 -15.81 -18.31
CA VAL A 99 -2.05 -14.61 -17.94
C VAL A 99 -2.55 -13.38 -18.70
N GLN A 100 -2.76 -13.50 -20.01
CA GLN A 100 -3.32 -12.44 -20.86
C GLN A 100 -4.78 -12.09 -20.50
N ALA A 101 -5.52 -13.02 -19.90
CA ALA A 101 -6.90 -12.81 -19.47
C ALA A 101 -7.03 -12.38 -18.01
N PHE A 102 -5.94 -12.30 -17.24
CA PHE A 102 -5.96 -12.11 -15.78
C PHE A 102 -6.85 -10.94 -15.33
N GLY A 103 -6.67 -9.77 -15.95
CA GLY A 103 -7.41 -8.56 -15.60
C GLY A 103 -8.83 -8.48 -16.19
N LYS A 104 -9.23 -9.39 -17.08
CA LYS A 104 -10.52 -9.33 -17.79
C LYS A 104 -11.73 -9.60 -16.89
N ARG A 105 -11.51 -10.16 -15.69
CA ARG A 105 -12.57 -10.38 -14.69
C ARG A 105 -13.04 -9.09 -14.02
N VAL A 106 -12.24 -8.03 -14.07
CA VAL A 106 -12.56 -6.76 -13.43
C VAL A 106 -13.60 -6.02 -14.28
N THR A 107 -14.75 -5.75 -13.69
CA THR A 107 -15.91 -5.11 -14.34
C THR A 107 -15.98 -3.60 -14.09
N GLY A 108 -15.31 -3.11 -13.05
CA GLY A 108 -15.27 -1.70 -12.71
C GLY A 108 -14.16 -0.91 -13.42
N PRO A 109 -13.96 0.36 -13.02
CA PRO A 109 -12.93 1.22 -13.58
C PRO A 109 -11.52 0.61 -13.50
N ARG A 110 -10.72 0.88 -14.52
CA ARG A 110 -9.28 0.56 -14.56
C ARG A 110 -8.50 1.87 -14.63
N PRO A 111 -7.49 2.10 -13.78
CA PRO A 111 -6.70 3.31 -13.84
C PRO A 111 -5.79 3.31 -15.07
N ALA A 112 -5.33 4.52 -15.44
CA ALA A 112 -4.53 4.73 -16.64
C ALA A 112 -3.25 3.88 -16.66
N MET A 113 -2.60 3.63 -15.52
CA MET A 113 -1.41 2.78 -15.48
C MET A 113 -1.65 1.31 -15.93
N ILE A 114 -2.91 0.85 -15.91
CA ILE A 114 -3.28 -0.49 -16.38
C ILE A 114 -3.64 -0.48 -17.87
N THR A 115 -4.27 0.60 -18.35
CA THR A 115 -4.75 0.69 -19.74
C THR A 115 -3.74 1.34 -20.70
N GLU A 116 -2.89 2.21 -20.16
CA GLU A 116 -1.98 3.11 -20.86
C GLU A 116 -0.67 3.25 -20.05
N SER A 117 0.10 2.16 -19.93
CA SER A 117 1.32 2.17 -19.08
C SER A 117 2.35 3.19 -19.55
N VAL A 118 2.69 4.10 -18.64
CA VAL A 118 3.76 5.08 -18.80
C VAL A 118 5.11 4.37 -18.86
N THR A 119 5.33 3.33 -18.06
CA THR A 119 6.59 2.56 -18.05
C THR A 119 6.87 1.94 -19.42
N LEU A 120 5.89 1.29 -20.05
CA LEU A 120 6.05 0.72 -21.40
C LEU A 120 6.28 1.82 -22.46
N SER A 121 5.49 2.89 -22.39
CA SER A 121 5.60 4.03 -23.32
C SER A 121 6.99 4.68 -23.27
N CYS A 122 7.51 4.92 -22.06
CA CYS A 122 8.84 5.51 -21.86
C CYS A 122 9.97 4.60 -22.36
N ALA A 123 9.80 3.29 -22.20
CA ALA A 123 10.77 2.30 -22.66
C ALA A 123 10.67 2.03 -24.18
N GLY A 124 9.69 2.61 -24.88
CA GLY A 124 9.46 2.37 -26.31
C GLY A 124 9.04 0.92 -26.61
N VAL A 125 8.46 0.23 -25.63
CA VAL A 125 8.02 -1.16 -25.81
C VAL A 125 6.73 -1.17 -26.62
N THR A 126 6.71 -1.97 -27.67
CA THR A 126 5.56 -2.11 -28.58
C THR A 126 4.83 -3.43 -28.37
N GLU A 127 3.59 -3.54 -28.84
CA GLU A 127 2.81 -4.79 -28.78
C GLU A 127 3.53 -5.98 -29.43
N GLY A 128 4.37 -5.74 -30.45
CA GLY A 128 5.16 -6.79 -31.12
C GLY A 128 6.27 -7.40 -30.25
N GLN A 129 6.63 -6.75 -29.14
CA GLN A 129 7.55 -7.31 -28.13
C GLN A 129 6.81 -8.09 -27.05
N ASP A 130 5.48 -8.16 -27.16
CA ASP A 130 4.65 -9.08 -26.39
C ASP A 130 4.79 -8.94 -24.87
N PRO A 131 4.71 -7.71 -24.34
CA PRO A 131 4.83 -7.49 -22.90
C PRO A 131 3.70 -8.17 -22.14
N LEU A 132 3.96 -8.46 -20.86
CA LEU A 132 2.91 -8.90 -19.94
C LEU A 132 1.82 -7.83 -19.83
N PRO A 133 0.55 -8.21 -19.59
CA PRO A 133 -0.49 -7.24 -19.27
C PRO A 133 -0.09 -6.40 -18.04
N SER A 134 -0.35 -5.08 -18.08
CA SER A 134 0.03 -4.17 -16.99
C SER A 134 -0.49 -4.60 -15.62
N ASP A 135 -1.72 -5.11 -15.52
CA ASP A 135 -2.26 -5.64 -14.25
C ASP A 135 -1.36 -6.74 -13.64
N VAL A 136 -0.78 -7.61 -14.47
CA VAL A 136 0.14 -8.66 -14.04
C VAL A 136 1.52 -8.07 -13.68
N ALA A 137 2.06 -7.22 -14.55
CA ALA A 137 3.37 -6.60 -14.35
C ALA A 137 3.41 -5.73 -13.07
N LEU A 138 2.35 -4.98 -12.77
CA LEU A 138 2.25 -4.17 -11.55
C LEU A 138 2.27 -5.02 -10.27
N ARG A 139 1.72 -6.24 -10.31
CA ARG A 139 1.77 -7.19 -9.18
C ARG A 139 3.13 -7.80 -9.03
N ILE A 140 3.77 -8.15 -10.15
CA ILE A 140 5.15 -8.63 -10.16
C ILE A 140 6.06 -7.55 -9.57
N ALA A 141 5.90 -6.28 -9.96
CA ALA A 141 6.64 -5.16 -9.38
C ALA A 141 6.42 -5.06 -7.86
N ALA A 142 5.19 -5.16 -7.37
CA ALA A 142 4.90 -5.15 -5.93
C ALA A 142 5.60 -6.29 -5.17
N ILE A 143 5.60 -7.50 -5.75
CA ILE A 143 6.22 -8.71 -5.19
C ILE A 143 7.76 -8.58 -5.23
N ARG A 144 8.31 -8.08 -6.34
CA ARG A 144 9.74 -7.86 -6.53
C ARG A 144 10.28 -6.85 -5.51
N GLU A 145 9.68 -5.67 -5.44
CA GLU A 145 10.07 -4.60 -4.52
C GLU A 145 9.97 -5.07 -3.05
N THR A 146 8.90 -5.80 -2.71
CA THR A 146 8.77 -6.41 -1.38
C THR A 146 9.94 -7.34 -1.06
N PHE A 147 10.34 -8.18 -2.03
CA PHE A 147 11.47 -9.07 -1.86
C PHE A 147 12.79 -8.28 -1.76
N GLU A 148 13.02 -7.30 -2.62
CA GLU A 148 14.24 -6.47 -2.61
C GLU A 148 14.44 -5.71 -1.29
N GLU A 149 13.36 -5.18 -0.71
CA GLU A 149 13.37 -4.38 0.53
C GLU A 149 13.39 -5.25 1.80
N THR A 150 12.63 -6.35 1.80
CA THR A 150 12.31 -7.09 3.04
C THR A 150 12.62 -8.58 2.98
N GLY A 151 13.00 -9.12 1.84
CA GLY A 151 13.26 -10.55 1.67
C GLY A 151 12.00 -11.42 1.79
N VAL A 152 10.83 -10.81 2.00
CA VAL A 152 9.55 -11.53 2.06
C VAL A 152 9.20 -12.04 0.67
N LEU A 153 9.01 -13.36 0.56
CA LEU A 153 8.67 -14.03 -0.68
C LEU A 153 7.15 -14.24 -0.79
N LEU A 154 6.51 -13.49 -1.68
CA LEU A 154 5.12 -13.67 -2.05
C LEU A 154 5.03 -14.57 -3.30
N MET A 155 5.28 -15.86 -3.09
CA MET A 155 5.45 -16.88 -4.14
C MET A 155 4.49 -18.05 -3.95
N THR A 156 4.19 -18.75 -5.05
CA THR A 156 3.33 -19.95 -5.06
C THR A 156 3.93 -21.06 -5.92
N ARG A 157 3.45 -22.30 -5.69
CA ARG A 157 3.77 -23.52 -6.46
C ARG A 157 2.48 -24.16 -6.97
N PRO A 158 1.91 -23.69 -8.10
CA PRO A 158 0.62 -24.16 -8.58
C PRO A 158 0.55 -25.66 -8.93
N LEU A 159 1.67 -26.30 -9.29
CA LEU A 159 1.71 -27.74 -9.62
C LEU A 159 1.62 -28.67 -8.39
N GLU A 160 1.86 -28.16 -7.18
CA GLU A 160 1.53 -28.89 -5.95
C GLU A 160 0.04 -28.69 -5.65
N GLN A 161 -0.80 -29.40 -6.41
CA GLN A 161 -2.23 -29.51 -6.13
C GLN A 161 -2.48 -30.21 -4.79
N GLN A 162 -2.30 -29.51 -3.67
CA GLN A 162 -3.01 -29.72 -2.42
C GLN A 162 -3.16 -28.40 -1.63
N LYS A 163 -4.32 -27.77 -1.82
CA LYS A 163 -4.93 -26.70 -0.99
C LYS A 163 -4.16 -25.38 -0.97
N HIS A 164 -4.91 -24.28 -1.07
CA HIS A 164 -4.44 -22.92 -0.83
C HIS A 164 -3.87 -22.75 0.59
N GLN A 165 -2.64 -23.21 0.79
CA GLN A 165 -1.79 -22.91 1.93
C GLN A 165 -0.51 -22.34 1.35
N ILE A 166 -0.31 -21.04 1.57
CA ILE A 166 1.00 -20.42 1.46
C ILE A 166 1.92 -21.25 2.37
N GLY A 167 2.86 -21.97 1.75
CA GLY A 167 3.65 -23.03 2.40
C GLY A 167 4.34 -22.54 3.66
N ASN A 168 4.02 -23.20 4.77
CA ASN A 168 4.42 -22.87 6.15
C ASN A 168 5.81 -23.40 6.58
N GLY A 169 6.77 -23.47 5.66
CA GLY A 169 8.12 -23.93 5.97
C GLY A 169 9.06 -23.56 4.83
N SER A 170 10.30 -23.18 5.16
CA SER A 170 11.36 -22.72 4.25
C SER A 170 11.54 -23.63 3.04
N TRP A 171 10.70 -23.46 2.01
CA TRP A 171 10.83 -24.18 0.73
C TRP A 171 12.09 -23.76 -0.03
N TYR A 172 12.72 -22.68 0.45
CA TYR A 172 14.02 -22.14 0.08
C TYR A 172 15.13 -22.54 1.07
N SER A 173 14.95 -23.59 1.89
CA SER A 173 16.01 -24.05 2.80
C SER A 173 17.24 -24.46 2.00
N GLY A 174 18.35 -23.74 2.16
CA GLY A 174 19.60 -23.94 1.40
C GLY A 174 19.78 -22.99 0.21
N VAL A 175 18.84 -22.07 -0.03
CA VAL A 175 18.98 -20.98 -1.00
C VAL A 175 19.55 -19.75 -0.29
N ASP A 176 20.58 -19.15 -0.88
CA ASP A 176 21.11 -17.87 -0.41
C ASP A 176 20.20 -16.72 -0.86
N LEU A 177 19.12 -16.50 -0.08
CA LEU A 177 18.16 -15.43 -0.36
C LEU A 177 18.79 -14.04 -0.32
N VAL A 178 19.82 -13.83 0.51
CA VAL A 178 20.53 -12.54 0.60
C VAL A 178 21.27 -12.27 -0.71
N ALA A 179 21.97 -13.26 -1.24
CA ALA A 179 22.66 -13.13 -2.53
C ALA A 179 21.68 -12.89 -3.69
N TRP A 180 20.53 -13.57 -3.69
CA TRP A 180 19.49 -13.35 -4.70
C TRP A 180 18.84 -11.97 -4.60
N GLN A 181 18.54 -11.52 -3.38
CA GLN A 181 18.02 -10.18 -3.12
C GLN A 181 18.97 -9.10 -3.66
N GLU A 182 20.27 -9.24 -3.41
CA GLU A 182 21.31 -8.34 -3.91
C GLU A 182 21.42 -8.35 -5.45
N ARG A 183 21.34 -9.53 -6.06
CA ARG A 183 21.40 -9.68 -7.52
C ARG A 183 20.19 -9.04 -8.20
N ILE A 184 18.99 -9.29 -7.68
CA ILE A 184 17.74 -8.78 -8.25
C ILE A 184 17.65 -7.27 -8.10
N ARG A 185 18.07 -6.69 -6.96
CA ARG A 185 18.14 -5.24 -6.78
C ARG A 185 19.07 -4.56 -7.80
N LYS A 186 20.16 -5.23 -8.17
CA LYS A 186 21.09 -4.76 -9.20
C LYS A 186 20.56 -4.93 -10.62
N ASP A 187 19.83 -6.02 -10.87
CA ASP A 187 19.26 -6.34 -12.16
C ASP A 187 17.92 -7.08 -12.01
N PRO A 188 16.79 -6.36 -12.09
CA PRO A 188 15.45 -6.93 -12.04
C PRO A 188 15.17 -8.02 -13.10
N LEU A 189 15.95 -8.09 -14.21
CA LEU A 189 15.82 -9.16 -15.21
C LEU A 189 16.14 -10.55 -14.67
N LEU A 190 16.84 -10.64 -13.54
CA LEU A 190 17.20 -11.89 -12.89
C LEU A 190 16.04 -12.48 -12.06
N PHE A 191 14.94 -11.74 -11.88
CA PHE A 191 13.84 -12.23 -11.05
C PHE A 191 13.08 -13.43 -11.66
N PRO A 192 12.82 -13.48 -12.98
CA PRO A 192 12.39 -14.72 -13.63
C PRO A 192 13.36 -15.89 -13.45
N ASP A 193 14.68 -15.65 -13.51
CA ASP A 193 15.69 -16.70 -13.32
C ASP A 193 15.63 -17.28 -11.91
N PHE A 194 15.51 -16.41 -10.91
CA PHE A 194 15.27 -16.81 -9.52
C PHE A 194 14.03 -17.72 -9.39
N CYS A 195 12.92 -17.33 -10.04
CA CYS A 195 11.68 -18.10 -10.01
C CYS A 195 11.84 -19.48 -10.67
N LEU A 196 12.48 -19.53 -11.85
CA LEU A 196 12.75 -20.78 -12.58
C LEU A 196 13.70 -21.70 -11.81
N GLU A 197 14.77 -21.17 -11.23
CA GLU A 197 15.76 -21.95 -10.47
C GLU A 197 15.15 -22.58 -9.22
N LEU A 198 14.26 -21.86 -8.53
CA LEU A 198 13.62 -22.33 -7.30
C LEU A 198 12.31 -23.11 -7.53
N GLY A 199 11.86 -23.22 -8.78
CA GLY A 199 10.58 -23.83 -9.12
C GLY A 199 9.43 -23.15 -8.37
N VAL A 200 9.37 -21.82 -8.43
CA VAL A 200 8.29 -21.00 -7.88
C VAL A 200 7.83 -19.96 -8.89
N CYS A 201 6.64 -19.40 -8.69
CA CYS A 201 6.16 -18.24 -9.45
C CYS A 201 5.59 -17.16 -8.51
N PRO A 202 5.56 -15.88 -8.95
CA PRO A 202 4.95 -14.80 -8.18
C PRO A 202 3.46 -15.08 -7.91
N ASP A 203 3.03 -14.96 -6.65
CA ASP A 203 1.62 -15.17 -6.28
C ASP A 203 0.76 -13.95 -6.59
N ILE A 204 0.59 -13.67 -7.88
CA ILE A 204 -0.21 -12.53 -8.36
C ILE A 204 -1.69 -12.63 -7.97
N TRP A 205 -2.19 -13.84 -7.66
CA TRP A 205 -3.59 -14.09 -7.34
C TRP A 205 -3.97 -13.66 -5.92
N SER A 206 -3.01 -13.73 -4.99
CA SER A 206 -3.20 -13.30 -3.59
C SER A 206 -3.06 -11.79 -3.38
N LEU A 207 -2.61 -11.04 -4.40
CA LEU A 207 -2.63 -9.59 -4.38
C LEU A 207 -4.01 -9.10 -4.81
N HIS A 208 -4.72 -8.41 -3.94
CA HIS A 208 -6.00 -7.79 -4.27
C HIS A 208 -5.83 -6.28 -4.45
N GLU A 209 -6.38 -5.73 -5.54
CA GLU A 209 -6.32 -4.28 -5.81
C GLU A 209 -7.02 -3.50 -4.69
N TRP A 210 -6.27 -2.54 -4.14
CA TRP A 210 -6.76 -1.68 -3.10
C TRP A 210 -7.10 -0.30 -3.64
N TRP A 211 -6.11 0.46 -4.12
CA TRP A 211 -6.34 1.80 -4.67
C TRP A 211 -5.17 2.32 -5.51
N ASP A 212 -5.39 3.32 -6.38
CA ASP A 212 -4.34 4.00 -7.15
C ASP A 212 -4.18 5.46 -6.72
N TRP A 213 -2.97 5.86 -6.33
CA TRP A 213 -2.62 7.17 -5.81
C TRP A 213 -1.59 7.88 -6.68
N LEU A 214 -1.98 9.02 -7.25
CA LEU A 214 -1.07 9.91 -7.94
C LEU A 214 -0.57 11.02 -7.01
N THR A 215 0.74 11.18 -6.94
CA THR A 215 1.39 12.23 -6.14
C THR A 215 0.89 13.62 -6.57
N PRO A 216 0.50 14.51 -5.61
CA PRO A 216 0.06 15.87 -5.92
C PRO A 216 1.09 16.65 -6.74
N THR A 217 0.61 17.61 -7.53
CA THR A 217 1.45 18.50 -8.35
C THR A 217 2.32 19.44 -7.52
N SER A 218 1.92 19.75 -6.29
CA SER A 218 2.57 20.73 -5.41
C SER A 218 3.55 20.12 -4.39
N VAL A 219 3.75 18.79 -4.38
CA VAL A 219 4.57 18.12 -3.37
C VAL A 219 5.80 17.46 -4.00
N GLY A 220 6.99 17.93 -3.58
CA GLY A 220 8.27 17.37 -4.00
C GLY A 220 8.62 17.64 -5.47
N HIS A 221 9.81 17.18 -5.87
CA HIS A 221 10.27 17.27 -7.26
C HIS A 221 9.99 16.00 -8.08
N ARG A 222 9.62 14.91 -7.40
CA ARG A 222 9.34 13.60 -8.00
C ARG A 222 7.90 13.22 -7.68
N ARG A 223 7.22 12.67 -8.68
CA ARG A 223 5.83 12.23 -8.58
C ARG A 223 5.73 10.78 -9.01
N TYR A 224 4.87 10.06 -8.32
CA TYR A 224 4.61 8.64 -8.53
C TYR A 224 3.11 8.41 -8.70
N ASP A 225 2.75 7.53 -9.63
CA ASP A 225 1.41 6.94 -9.80
C ASP A 225 1.48 5.53 -9.23
N THR A 226 0.93 5.32 -8.04
CA THR A 226 1.20 4.14 -7.22
C THR A 226 -0.04 3.28 -7.04
N MET A 227 0.02 2.06 -7.57
CA MET A 227 -0.98 1.03 -7.31
C MET A 227 -0.73 0.38 -5.95
N PHE A 228 -1.74 0.39 -5.08
CA PHE A 228 -1.72 -0.29 -3.80
C PHE A 228 -2.45 -1.62 -3.91
N TYR A 229 -1.83 -2.66 -3.36
CA TYR A 229 -2.41 -3.98 -3.19
C TYR A 229 -2.53 -4.33 -1.71
N VAL A 230 -3.39 -5.29 -1.39
CA VAL A 230 -3.39 -5.97 -0.09
C VAL A 230 -3.15 -7.46 -0.30
N CYS A 231 -2.30 -8.05 0.53
CA CYS A 231 -1.99 -9.49 0.51
C CYS A 231 -2.12 -10.04 1.94
N CYS A 232 -3.01 -11.02 2.13
CA CYS A 232 -3.31 -11.59 3.45
C CYS A 232 -2.66 -12.97 3.64
N LEU A 233 -1.67 -13.04 4.53
CA LEU A 233 -0.91 -14.25 4.85
C LEU A 233 -1.41 -14.85 6.18
N GLU A 234 -1.58 -16.18 6.24
CA GLU A 234 -2.03 -16.85 7.47
C GLU A 234 -0.98 -16.82 8.59
N LYS A 235 0.31 -16.68 8.24
CA LYS A 235 1.41 -16.58 9.19
C LYS A 235 2.37 -15.48 8.77
N GLN A 236 3.06 -14.93 9.76
CA GLN A 236 4.13 -13.96 9.54
C GLN A 236 5.30 -14.62 8.80
N PRO A 237 5.73 -14.10 7.64
CA PRO A 237 6.91 -14.59 6.94
C PRO A 237 8.20 -14.18 7.67
N GLU A 238 9.28 -14.88 7.38
CA GLU A 238 10.62 -14.42 7.75
C GLU A 238 10.98 -13.16 6.96
N VAL A 239 11.76 -12.28 7.58
CA VAL A 239 12.18 -11.00 6.98
C VAL A 239 13.69 -10.90 7.01
N VAL A 240 14.26 -10.48 5.88
CA VAL A 240 15.66 -10.14 5.71
C VAL A 240 15.77 -8.76 5.08
N LEU A 241 16.17 -7.77 5.88
CA LEU A 241 16.27 -6.38 5.44
C LEU A 241 17.52 -6.15 4.58
N ASP A 242 17.39 -5.31 3.56
CA ASP A 242 18.53 -4.85 2.74
C ASP A 242 19.50 -3.92 3.51
N GLN A 243 19.02 -3.29 4.59
CA GLN A 243 19.69 -2.26 5.41
C GLN A 243 20.17 -1.01 4.65
N THR A 244 19.89 -0.89 3.35
CA THR A 244 20.25 0.26 2.51
C THR A 244 19.08 1.20 2.31
N GLU A 245 17.94 0.70 1.84
CA GLU A 245 16.75 1.51 1.58
C GLU A 245 15.79 1.47 2.77
N VAL A 246 15.72 0.32 3.45
CA VAL A 246 14.92 0.10 4.65
C VAL A 246 15.82 -0.03 5.87
N ILE A 247 15.70 0.91 6.82
CA ILE A 247 16.51 0.90 8.05
C ILE A 247 15.93 -0.09 9.08
N THR A 248 14.61 -0.16 9.15
CA THR A 248 13.92 -1.02 10.11
C THR A 248 12.51 -1.33 9.63
N LEU A 249 11.89 -2.34 10.24
CA LEU A 249 10.52 -2.73 9.98
C LEU A 249 9.74 -2.82 11.27
N LYS A 250 8.42 -2.88 11.14
CA LYS A 250 7.49 -3.08 12.24
C LYS A 250 6.30 -3.91 11.78
N TRP A 251 5.97 -4.95 12.55
CA TRP A 251 4.67 -5.60 12.48
C TRP A 251 3.74 -4.95 13.50
N CYS A 252 2.67 -4.32 13.06
CA CYS A 252 1.78 -3.52 13.92
C CYS A 252 0.33 -3.54 13.44
N THR A 253 -0.61 -3.27 14.34
CA THR A 253 -2.00 -3.01 13.93
C THR A 253 -2.10 -1.65 13.24
N PRO A 254 -3.11 -1.42 12.38
CA PRO A 254 -3.30 -0.10 11.78
C PRO A 254 -3.58 0.99 12.83
N GLU A 255 -4.28 0.67 13.92
CA GLU A 255 -4.51 1.61 15.03
C GLU A 255 -3.21 2.00 15.74
N GLU A 256 -2.30 1.05 16.00
CA GLU A 256 -0.99 1.36 16.60
C GLU A 256 -0.19 2.37 15.77
N MET A 257 -0.22 2.25 14.44
CA MET A 257 0.48 3.19 13.56
C MET A 257 -0.19 4.58 13.51
N LEU A 258 -1.52 4.61 13.48
CA LEU A 258 -2.26 5.87 13.53
C LEU A 258 -2.07 6.59 14.87
N GLU A 259 -2.03 5.86 15.99
CA GLU A 259 -1.72 6.41 17.32
C GLU A 259 -0.32 7.02 17.36
N GLU A 260 0.70 6.26 16.94
CA GLU A 260 2.08 6.75 16.89
C GLU A 260 2.23 7.95 15.96
N HIS A 261 1.49 7.98 14.85
CA HIS A 261 1.46 9.13 13.98
C HIS A 261 0.82 10.34 14.64
N SER A 262 -0.36 10.17 15.26
CA SER A 262 -1.12 11.25 15.91
C SER A 262 -0.38 11.89 17.09
N THR A 263 0.54 11.15 17.71
CA THR A 263 1.42 11.61 18.79
C THR A 263 2.77 12.14 18.30
N ASN A 264 2.95 12.26 16.98
CA ASN A 264 4.19 12.66 16.32
C ASN A 264 5.40 11.75 16.63
N SER A 265 5.15 10.50 17.05
CA SER A 265 6.21 9.51 17.31
C SER A 265 6.75 8.93 16.00
N VAL A 266 5.92 8.86 14.96
CA VAL A 266 6.31 8.45 13.60
C VAL A 266 5.70 9.37 12.56
N PHE A 267 6.38 9.51 11.42
CA PHE A 267 5.82 10.19 10.27
C PHE A 267 5.22 9.17 9.30
N LEU A 268 3.97 9.43 8.88
CA LEU A 268 3.27 8.69 7.84
C LEU A 268 2.95 9.66 6.70
N ALA A 269 3.25 9.25 5.46
CA ALA A 269 2.80 10.00 4.29
C ALA A 269 1.26 9.95 4.20
N PRO A 270 0.59 10.97 3.61
CA PRO A 270 -0.87 11.04 3.62
C PRO A 270 -1.59 9.78 3.06
N PRO A 271 -1.18 9.16 1.94
CA PRO A 271 -1.82 7.91 1.49
C PRO A 271 -1.75 6.79 2.53
N GLN A 272 -0.65 6.68 3.28
CA GLN A 272 -0.50 5.69 4.36
C GLN A 272 -1.55 5.93 5.46
N VAL A 273 -1.72 7.18 5.90
CA VAL A 273 -2.74 7.56 6.90
C VAL A 273 -4.13 7.21 6.41
N TYR A 274 -4.44 7.51 5.15
CA TYR A 274 -5.75 7.25 4.57
C TYR A 274 -6.05 5.75 4.50
N GLU A 275 -5.12 4.93 4.02
CA GLU A 275 -5.35 3.49 3.90
C GLU A 275 -5.37 2.79 5.26
N LEU A 276 -4.51 3.17 6.21
CA LEU A 276 -4.61 2.68 7.59
C LEU A 276 -5.96 3.03 8.21
N SER A 277 -6.48 4.25 7.94
CA SER A 277 -7.81 4.69 8.40
C SER A 277 -8.96 3.89 7.80
N ARG A 278 -8.78 3.28 6.61
CA ARG A 278 -9.73 2.31 6.06
C ARG A 278 -9.60 0.93 6.71
N LEU A 279 -8.38 0.50 7.00
CA LEU A 279 -8.13 -0.82 7.57
C LEU A 279 -8.71 -0.97 8.99
N ILE A 280 -8.75 0.11 9.79
CA ILE A 280 -9.36 0.08 11.12
C ILE A 280 -10.88 -0.21 11.14
N HIS A 281 -11.54 -0.31 9.98
CA HIS A 281 -12.89 -0.90 9.89
C HIS A 281 -12.93 -2.39 10.24
N PHE A 282 -11.81 -3.09 10.06
CA PHE A 282 -11.74 -4.53 10.23
C PHE A 282 -11.13 -4.86 11.58
N ASN A 283 -11.88 -5.59 12.41
CA ASN A 283 -11.36 -6.23 13.61
C ASN A 283 -10.98 -7.70 13.37
N SER A 284 -11.23 -8.22 12.16
CA SER A 284 -10.96 -9.61 11.79
C SER A 284 -10.13 -9.72 10.49
N PHE A 285 -9.04 -10.48 10.55
CA PHE A 285 -8.20 -10.93 9.45
C PHE A 285 -9.05 -11.57 8.36
N GLN A 286 -10.00 -12.43 8.76
CA GLN A 286 -10.86 -13.11 7.80
C GLN A 286 -11.79 -12.13 7.10
N ALA A 287 -12.32 -11.13 7.82
CA ALA A 287 -13.19 -10.11 7.24
C ALA A 287 -12.42 -9.23 6.25
N LEU A 288 -11.22 -8.77 6.60
CA LEU A 288 -10.35 -8.00 5.71
C LEU A 288 -9.99 -8.81 4.45
N ARG A 289 -9.55 -10.07 4.62
CA ARG A 289 -9.21 -10.94 3.50
C ARG A 289 -10.40 -11.17 2.55
N THR A 290 -11.58 -11.43 3.12
CA THR A 290 -12.80 -11.67 2.34
C THR A 290 -13.22 -10.41 1.59
N PHE A 291 -13.20 -9.25 2.27
CA PHE A 291 -13.50 -7.96 1.67
C PHE A 291 -12.57 -7.64 0.50
N ALA A 292 -11.26 -7.76 0.71
CA ALA A 292 -10.26 -7.49 -0.32
C ALA A 292 -10.47 -8.34 -1.58
N ARG A 293 -10.70 -9.64 -1.40
CA ARG A 293 -10.96 -10.58 -2.50
C ARG A 293 -12.26 -10.22 -3.25
N ASP A 294 -13.36 -10.09 -2.52
CA ASP A 294 -14.71 -9.96 -3.11
C ASP A 294 -14.92 -8.58 -3.76
N ARG A 295 -14.15 -7.58 -3.33
CA ARG A 295 -14.16 -6.24 -3.90
C ARG A 295 -13.37 -6.16 -5.21
N GLY A 296 -12.44 -7.08 -5.47
CA GLY A 296 -11.48 -7.00 -6.58
C GLY A 296 -12.10 -6.75 -7.96
N ASP A 297 -13.24 -7.35 -8.26
CA ASP A 297 -13.88 -7.21 -9.58
C ASP A 297 -14.57 -5.84 -9.79
N LYS A 298 -14.66 -5.01 -8.75
CA LYS A 298 -15.23 -3.65 -8.80
C LYS A 298 -14.26 -2.58 -9.29
N GLY A 299 -13.02 -2.95 -9.63
CA GLY A 299 -12.01 -2.05 -10.21
C GLY A 299 -11.48 -1.00 -9.23
N VAL A 300 -10.61 -0.10 -9.68
CA VAL A 300 -10.10 1.04 -8.89
C VAL A 300 -10.04 2.29 -9.76
N GLU A 301 -10.12 3.45 -9.13
CA GLU A 301 -9.86 4.73 -9.79
C GLU A 301 -8.52 5.29 -9.32
N ARG A 302 -7.94 6.15 -10.15
CA ARG A 302 -6.78 6.95 -9.76
C ARG A 302 -7.22 8.20 -9.01
N TRP A 303 -6.69 8.40 -7.82
CA TRP A 303 -6.88 9.63 -7.07
C TRP A 303 -5.65 10.54 -7.15
N LEU A 304 -5.89 11.79 -7.58
CA LEU A 304 -4.93 12.88 -7.50
C LEU A 304 -5.36 13.82 -6.37
N PRO A 305 -4.63 13.87 -5.23
CA PRO A 305 -4.94 14.84 -4.20
C PRO A 305 -4.57 16.25 -4.66
N VAL A 306 -5.46 17.21 -4.39
CA VAL A 306 -5.27 18.63 -4.69
C VAL A 306 -5.07 19.38 -3.39
N ILE A 307 -3.89 19.98 -3.22
CA ILE A 307 -3.52 20.65 -1.97
C ILE A 307 -4.03 22.09 -1.98
N ILE A 308 -4.75 22.50 -0.94
CA ILE A 308 -5.02 23.90 -0.60
C ILE A 308 -4.37 24.24 0.73
N THR A 309 -3.98 25.50 0.93
CA THR A 309 -3.42 25.97 2.20
C THR A 309 -4.42 26.80 3.00
N CYS A 310 -4.27 26.73 4.31
CA CYS A 310 -5.08 27.43 5.31
C CYS A 310 -4.13 28.14 6.29
N SER A 311 -4.64 29.04 7.13
CA SER A 311 -3.79 29.82 8.03
C SER A 311 -3.04 29.00 9.10
N ASP A 312 -3.53 27.80 9.42
CA ASP A 312 -2.97 26.88 10.44
C ASP A 312 -2.57 25.49 9.88
N GLY A 313 -2.58 25.29 8.56
CA GLY A 313 -2.32 23.98 7.98
C GLY A 313 -2.61 23.89 6.47
N ALA A 314 -2.74 22.66 5.98
CA ALA A 314 -3.10 22.38 4.59
C ALA A 314 -4.21 21.33 4.52
N ILE A 315 -4.96 21.34 3.43
CA ILE A 315 -5.98 20.34 3.15
C ILE A 315 -5.64 19.67 1.82
N SER A 316 -5.53 18.35 1.85
CA SER A 316 -5.38 17.50 0.68
C SER A 316 -6.76 17.02 0.25
N LEU A 317 -7.34 17.68 -0.75
CA LEU A 317 -8.67 17.39 -1.28
C LEU A 317 -8.63 16.16 -2.18
N LEU A 318 -9.60 15.26 -2.03
CA LEU A 318 -9.73 14.04 -2.84
C LEU A 318 -11.02 14.09 -3.69
N PRO A 319 -11.10 13.30 -4.78
CA PRO A 319 -12.27 13.28 -5.64
C PRO A 319 -13.58 13.03 -4.87
N GLY A 320 -14.57 13.90 -5.07
CA GLY A 320 -15.85 13.86 -4.35
C GLY A 320 -15.94 14.81 -3.15
N ASP A 321 -14.83 15.42 -2.73
CA ASP A 321 -14.86 16.54 -1.81
C ASP A 321 -15.55 17.75 -2.46
N GLU A 322 -16.32 18.50 -1.67
CA GLU A 322 -17.05 19.69 -2.13
C GLU A 322 -16.14 20.76 -2.76
N MET A 323 -14.89 20.88 -2.29
CA MET A 323 -13.90 21.79 -2.87
C MET A 323 -13.01 21.16 -3.95
N TYR A 324 -13.15 19.86 -4.23
CA TYR A 324 -12.33 19.22 -5.25
C TYR A 324 -12.61 19.84 -6.62
N PRO A 325 -11.59 20.24 -7.40
CA PRO A 325 -11.81 20.87 -8.69
C PRO A 325 -12.46 19.88 -9.66
N ARG A 326 -13.47 20.35 -10.41
CA ARG A 326 -14.13 19.56 -11.46
C ARG A 326 -13.17 19.05 -12.53
N LYS A 327 -12.07 19.76 -12.76
CA LYS A 327 -10.98 19.40 -13.67
C LYS A 327 -9.65 19.60 -12.92
N PRO A 328 -9.15 18.57 -12.21
CA PRO A 328 -7.87 18.68 -11.52
C PRO A 328 -6.73 18.81 -12.53
N ASP A 329 -5.72 19.62 -12.19
CA ASP A 329 -4.54 19.81 -13.02
C ASP A 329 -3.51 18.71 -12.74
N TYR A 330 -3.35 17.79 -13.69
CA TYR A 330 -2.40 16.68 -13.58
C TYR A 330 -0.95 17.09 -13.89
N LEU A 331 -0.75 18.22 -14.58
CA LEU A 331 0.56 18.66 -15.10
C LEU A 331 1.08 19.92 -14.40
N GLY A 332 0.24 20.54 -13.57
CA GLY A 332 0.51 21.76 -12.85
C GLY A 332 1.79 21.71 -12.02
N LYS A 333 2.36 22.90 -11.81
CA LYS A 333 3.54 23.12 -10.96
C LYS A 333 3.31 24.20 -9.89
N SER A 334 2.13 24.80 -9.89
CA SER A 334 1.78 25.89 -8.99
C SER A 334 1.20 25.34 -7.68
N PRO A 335 1.49 25.98 -6.54
CA PRO A 335 0.77 25.67 -5.31
C PRO A 335 -0.74 25.87 -5.54
N GLY A 336 -1.56 25.08 -4.87
CA GLY A 336 -3.00 25.29 -4.92
C GLY A 336 -3.43 26.56 -4.19
N PRO A 337 -4.73 26.86 -4.21
CA PRO A 337 -5.29 28.04 -3.56
C PRO A 337 -4.91 28.19 -2.08
N ASP A 338 -4.68 29.44 -1.66
CA ASP A 338 -4.38 29.82 -0.29
C ASP A 338 -5.56 30.55 0.35
N TYR A 339 -5.91 30.15 1.57
CA TYR A 339 -7.06 30.65 2.32
C TYR A 339 -6.62 31.22 3.68
N SER A 340 -7.13 32.41 4.03
CA SER A 340 -6.78 33.10 5.29
C SER A 340 -7.44 32.52 6.54
N VAL A 341 -8.27 31.50 6.40
CA VAL A 341 -9.03 30.87 7.48
C VAL A 341 -8.39 29.55 7.90
N GLY A 342 -8.68 29.11 9.12
CA GLY A 342 -8.13 27.85 9.64
C GLY A 342 -8.81 26.61 9.07
N VAL A 343 -8.15 25.47 9.16
CA VAL A 343 -8.63 24.16 8.66
C VAL A 343 -9.96 23.77 9.32
N ASP A 344 -10.14 24.00 10.63
CA ASP A 344 -11.41 23.66 11.33
C ASP A 344 -12.58 24.53 10.85
N GLU A 345 -12.31 25.81 10.57
CA GLU A 345 -13.30 26.73 10.01
C GLU A 345 -13.64 26.34 8.57
N MET A 346 -12.65 25.93 7.77
CA MET A 346 -12.90 25.39 6.43
C MET A 346 -13.78 24.14 6.47
N ARG A 347 -13.50 23.22 7.40
CA ARG A 347 -14.28 22.00 7.57
C ARG A 347 -15.73 22.29 7.97
N SER A 348 -15.97 23.25 8.88
CA SER A 348 -17.34 23.57 9.35
C SER A 348 -18.23 24.21 8.28
N ARG A 349 -17.63 24.77 7.23
CA ARG A 349 -18.35 25.38 6.10
C ARG A 349 -18.85 24.37 5.07
N GLN A 350 -18.51 23.09 5.20
CA GLN A 350 -18.75 22.07 4.19
C GLN A 350 -19.49 20.86 4.75
N SER A 351 -20.20 20.17 3.86
CA SER A 351 -20.98 18.98 4.22
C SER A 351 -20.47 17.70 3.55
N GLY A 352 -19.95 17.82 2.32
CA GLY A 352 -19.33 16.73 1.56
C GLY A 352 -17.82 16.75 1.70
N LEU A 353 -17.28 16.07 2.71
CA LEU A 353 -15.85 15.96 2.95
C LEU A 353 -15.31 14.68 2.32
N HIS A 354 -14.18 14.80 1.63
CA HIS A 354 -13.35 13.68 1.26
C HIS A 354 -11.90 14.18 1.12
N ARG A 355 -11.20 14.23 2.25
CA ARG A 355 -9.92 14.95 2.34
C ARG A 355 -9.02 14.40 3.44
N MET A 356 -7.78 14.83 3.40
CA MET A 356 -6.86 14.71 4.53
C MET A 356 -6.46 16.10 4.99
N GLU A 357 -6.58 16.37 6.28
CA GLU A 357 -6.18 17.63 6.90
C GLU A 357 -4.80 17.46 7.52
N VAL A 358 -3.89 18.39 7.22
CA VAL A 358 -2.48 18.34 7.63
C VAL A 358 -2.16 19.56 8.49
N ARG A 359 -1.67 19.32 9.71
CA ARG A 359 -1.18 20.35 10.65
C ARG A 359 0.20 19.96 11.16
N GLY A 360 1.22 20.70 10.75
CA GLY A 360 2.61 20.31 10.99
C GLY A 360 2.89 18.91 10.41
N PRO A 361 3.41 17.95 11.19
CA PRO A 361 3.67 16.59 10.72
C PRO A 361 2.44 15.67 10.75
N ILE A 362 1.32 16.13 11.33
CA ILE A 362 0.14 15.30 11.59
C ILE A 362 -0.83 15.40 10.42
N CYS A 363 -1.29 14.26 9.94
CA CYS A 363 -2.30 14.11 8.91
C CYS A 363 -3.50 13.35 9.48
N THR A 364 -4.73 13.77 9.14
CA THR A 364 -5.96 13.10 9.58
C THR A 364 -6.96 13.03 8.42
N ALA A 365 -7.52 11.84 8.17
CA ALA A 365 -8.49 11.63 7.10
C ALA A 365 -9.93 11.96 7.56
N PHE A 366 -10.67 12.66 6.70
CA PHE A 366 -12.08 12.99 6.88
C PHE A 366 -12.85 12.60 5.62
N CYS A 367 -13.91 11.80 5.79
CA CYS A 367 -14.75 11.38 4.68
C CYS A 367 -16.21 11.26 5.13
N SER A 368 -17.11 11.97 4.46
CA SER A 368 -18.56 11.89 4.67
C SER A 368 -19.31 11.37 3.43
N ILE A 369 -18.57 10.94 2.40
CA ILE A 369 -19.12 10.34 1.19
C ILE A 369 -18.79 8.85 1.11
N SER A 370 -19.54 8.11 0.29
CA SER A 370 -19.16 6.73 -0.05
C SER A 370 -18.12 6.74 -1.19
N PRO A 371 -16.90 6.19 -0.98
CA PRO A 371 -15.95 6.05 -2.06
C PRO A 371 -16.47 5.13 -3.18
N PRO A 372 -16.03 5.34 -4.43
CA PRO A 372 -16.47 4.53 -5.56
C PRO A 372 -15.89 3.11 -5.50
N CYS A 373 -16.25 2.29 -6.48
CA CYS A 373 -15.74 0.92 -6.63
C CYS A 373 -15.99 0.02 -5.40
N GLY A 374 -17.09 0.28 -4.67
CA GLY A 374 -17.48 -0.47 -3.47
C GLY A 374 -16.47 -0.44 -2.33
N HIS A 375 -15.62 0.59 -2.27
CA HIS A 375 -14.61 0.73 -1.22
C HIS A 375 -15.19 1.38 0.04
N LEU A 376 -14.56 1.13 1.19
CA LEU A 376 -14.90 1.78 2.45
C LEU A 376 -14.36 3.20 2.53
N GLN A 377 -15.12 4.08 3.18
CA GLN A 377 -14.62 5.38 3.65
C GLN A 377 -13.53 5.17 4.72
N PRO A 378 -12.54 6.06 4.86
CA PRO A 378 -11.65 6.04 6.01
C PRO A 378 -12.43 6.43 7.27
N LEU A 379 -12.14 5.75 8.39
CA LEU A 379 -12.57 6.21 9.70
C LEU A 379 -11.64 7.33 10.18
N THR A 380 -12.19 8.46 10.62
CA THR A 380 -11.39 9.53 11.22
C THR A 380 -10.78 9.03 12.53
N TYR A 381 -9.47 8.83 12.54
CA TYR A 381 -8.73 8.49 13.75
C TYR A 381 -8.67 9.69 14.70
N GLN A 382 -9.11 9.50 15.94
CA GLN A 382 -8.98 10.47 17.02
C GLN A 382 -8.24 9.80 18.19
N PRO A 383 -7.08 10.31 18.63
CA PRO A 383 -6.39 9.75 19.77
C PRO A 383 -7.22 9.92 21.05
N ASP A 384 -7.14 8.95 21.95
CA ASP A 384 -7.78 8.99 23.28
C ASP A 384 -7.12 10.08 24.15
N ARG A 385 -7.56 11.34 23.98
CA ARG A 385 -7.09 12.59 24.61
C ARG A 385 -5.65 12.99 24.29
N PRO A 386 -5.37 14.30 24.15
CA PRO A 386 -4.01 14.78 24.10
C PRO A 386 -3.33 14.47 25.43
N ARG A 387 -2.29 13.63 25.43
CA ARG A 387 -1.30 13.70 26.50
C ARG A 387 -0.72 15.11 26.40
N ALA A 388 -1.12 15.98 27.32
CA ALA A 388 -0.45 17.25 27.52
C ALA A 388 1.04 16.92 27.70
N GLN A 389 1.83 17.14 26.66
CA GLN A 389 3.27 17.27 26.83
C GLN A 389 3.44 18.55 27.63
N SER A 390 3.55 18.41 28.95
CA SER A 390 4.07 19.49 29.78
C SER A 390 5.51 19.69 29.33
N TYR A 391 5.75 20.72 28.52
CA TYR A 391 7.07 21.28 28.37
C TYR A 391 7.43 21.91 29.71
N LEU A 392 8.20 21.19 30.52
CA LEU A 392 9.02 21.73 31.59
C LEU A 392 10.48 21.43 31.25
#